data_AF-A0AAV3UFL7-F1
#
_entry.id   AF-A0AAV3UFL7-F1
#
_cell.length_a   1.000
_cell.length_b   1.000
_cell.length_c   1.000
_cell.angle_alpha   90.00
_cell.angle_beta   90.00
_cell.angle_gamma   90.00
#
_symmetry.space_group_name_H-M   'P 1'
#
loop_
_entity.id
_entity.type
_entity.pdbx_description
1 polymer ?
#
loop_
_entity_poly.entity_id
_entity_poly.type
_entity_poly.pdbx_seq_one_letter_code
_entity_poly.pdbx_strand_id
1 'polypeptide(L)' 'MVSKRRLGASLLFLGLAFVGAFHTFLSLAFDTGLTTVGAIFAVGSLLCLVAVNVPALLD' A
#
# COMPACT_ATOMS: atom_id res chain seq x y z
N MET A 1 12.75 18.13 18.37
CA MET A 1 12.34 18.35 16.97
C MET A 1 12.90 17.22 16.12
N VAL A 2 12.06 16.42 15.47
CA VAL A 2 12.53 15.33 14.58
C VAL A 2 13.05 15.96 13.28
N SER A 3 14.25 15.58 12.84
CA SER A 3 14.80 16.12 11.59
C SER A 3 13.98 15.62 10.39
N LYS A 4 13.81 16.46 9.37
CA LYS A 4 13.12 16.08 8.11
C LYS A 4 13.69 14.78 7.53
N ARG A 5 15.02 14.57 7.65
CA ARG A 5 15.71 13.34 7.22
C ARG A 5 15.28 12.10 8.01
N ARG A 6 15.12 12.22 9.33
CA ARG A 6 14.61 11.13 10.17
C ARG A 6 13.15 10.82 9.84
N LEU A 7 12.31 11.83 9.65
CA LEU A 7 10.92 11.64 9.27
C LEU A 7 10.80 10.92 7.91
N GLY A 8 11.57 11.34 6.91
CA GLY A 8 11.59 10.68 5.60
C GLY A 8 12.00 9.21 5.69
N ALA A 9 13.04 8.88 6.46
CA ALA A 9 13.44 7.49 6.68
C ALA A 9 12.34 6.68 7.38
N SER A 10 11.70 7.23 8.42
CA SER A 10 10.58 6.55 9.10
C SER A 10 9.40 6.29 8.17
N LEU A 11 9.06 7.24 7.30
CA LEU A 11 7.99 7.07 6.31
C LEU A 11 8.35 6.01 5.27
N LEU A 12 9.61 5.94 4.83
CA LEU A 12 10.08 4.87 3.94
C LEU A 12 9.94 3.49 4.59
N PHE A 13 10.39 3.34 5.85
CA PHE A 13 10.23 2.07 6.57
C PHE A 13 8.76 1.70 6.81
N LEU A 14 7.92 2.69 7.11
CA LEU A 14 6.48 2.48 7.27
C LEU A 14 5.85 2.02 5.95
N GLY A 15 6.22 2.64 4.83
CA GLY A 15 5.78 2.23 3.50
C GLY A 15 6.21 0.79 3.16
N LEU A 16 7.47 0.43 3.44
CA LEU A 16 7.97 -0.93 3.23
C LEU A 16 7.25 -1.96 4.12
N ALA A 17 7.01 -1.63 5.39
CA ALA A 17 6.26 -2.50 6.30
C ALA A 17 4.82 -2.71 5.81
N PHE A 18 4.16 -1.65 5.32
CA PHE A 18 2.83 -1.74 4.73
C PHE A 18 2.81 -2.65 3.49
N VAL A 19 3.78 -2.49 2.58
CA VAL A 19 3.90 -3.35 1.39
C VAL A 19 4.05 -4.81 1.77
N GLY A 20 4.91 -5.12 2.75
CA GLY A 20 5.09 -6.49 3.25
C GLY A 20 3.80 -7.07 3.84
N ALA A 21 3.12 -6.32 4.71
CA ALA A 21 1.85 -6.76 5.31
C ALA A 21 0.76 -7.00 4.26
N PHE A 22 0.63 -6.09 3.28
CA PHE A 22 -0.33 -6.22 2.20
C PHE A 22 -0.04 -7.45 1.33
N HIS A 23 1.23 -7.70 1.01
CA HIS A 23 1.61 -8.89 0.26
C HIS A 23 1.26 -10.18 1.02
N THR A 24 1.59 -10.27 2.31
CA THR A 24 1.27 -11.45 3.13
C THR A 24 -0.23 -11.71 3.15
N PHE A 25 -1.04 -10.66 3.30
CA PHE A 25 -2.50 -10.76 3.26
C PHE A 25 -3.00 -11.28 1.90
N LEU A 26 -2.48 -10.73 0.80
CA LEU A 26 -2.83 -11.19 -0.55
C LEU A 26 -2.44 -12.65 -0.78
N SER A 27 -1.21 -13.05 -0.41
CA SER A 27 -0.75 -14.43 -0.53
C SER A 27 -1.71 -15.37 0.19
N LEU A 28 -2.03 -15.06 1.45
CA LEU A 28 -2.97 -15.85 2.23
C LEU A 28 -4.34 -15.94 1.57
N ALA A 29 -4.85 -14.84 1.02
CA ALA A 29 -6.13 -14.83 0.32
C ALA A 29 -6.12 -15.73 -0.93
N PHE A 30 -5.04 -15.73 -1.72
CA PHE A 30 -4.93 -16.59 -2.88
C PHE A 30 -4.72 -18.07 -2.49
N ASP A 31 -3.90 -18.33 -1.48
CA ASP A 31 -3.59 -19.69 -1.01
C ASP A 31 -4.79 -20.40 -0.37
N THR A 32 -5.70 -19.63 0.24
CA THR A 32 -6.91 -20.17 0.90
C THR A 32 -8.15 -20.23 0.00
N GLY A 33 -8.00 -19.90 -1.29
CA GLY A 33 -9.12 -19.89 -2.24
C GLY A 33 -10.03 -18.66 -2.16
N LEU A 34 -9.70 -17.66 -1.33
CA LEU A 34 -10.34 -16.34 -1.23
C LEU A 34 -9.92 -15.39 -2.37
N THR A 35 -9.79 -15.93 -3.58
CA THR A 35 -9.25 -15.22 -4.76
C THR A 35 -10.04 -13.96 -5.10
N THR A 36 -11.37 -13.99 -5.02
CA THR A 36 -12.23 -12.82 -5.24
C THR A 36 -11.93 -11.71 -4.24
N VAL A 37 -11.73 -12.04 -2.96
CA VAL A 37 -11.39 -11.06 -1.92
C VAL A 37 -10.01 -10.47 -2.19
N GLY A 38 -9.02 -11.32 -2.47
CA GLY A 38 -7.68 -10.88 -2.84
C GLY A 38 -7.67 -9.94 -4.06
N ALA A 39 -8.47 -10.25 -5.09
CA ALA A 39 -8.61 -9.43 -6.28
C ALA A 39 -9.25 -8.07 -5.99
N ILE A 40 -10.32 -8.02 -5.17
CA ILE A 40 -10.95 -6.75 -4.76
C ILE A 40 -9.96 -5.87 -4.01
N PHE A 41 -9.20 -6.44 -3.07
CA PHE A 41 -8.19 -5.68 -2.33
C PHE A 41 -7.05 -5.22 -3.24
N ALA A 42 -6.59 -6.04 -4.18
CA ALA A 42 -5.55 -5.66 -5.13
C ALA A 42 -5.98 -4.48 -6.00
N VAL A 43 -7.15 -4.60 -6.65
CA VAL A 43 -7.70 -3.56 -7.54
C VAL A 43 -8.06 -2.30 -6.74
N GLY A 44 -8.70 -2.46 -5.58
CA GLY A 44 -9.09 -1.35 -4.72
C GLY A 44 -7.88 -0.54 -4.23
N SER A 45 -6.80 -1.20 -3.83
CA SER A 45 -5.54 -0.53 -3.44
C SER A 45 -4.94 0.26 -4.61
N LEU A 46 -4.95 -0.30 -5.83
CA LEU A 46 -4.48 0.37 -7.04
C LEU A 46 -5.32 1.62 -7.35
N LEU A 47 -6.65 1.51 -7.28
CA LEU A 47 -7.55 2.65 -7.48
C LEU A 47 -7.36 3.73 -6.41
N CYS A 48 -7.14 3.33 -5.16
CA CYS A 48 -6.89 4.27 -4.06
C CYS A 48 -5.57 5.03 -4.28
N LEU A 49 -4.51 4.33 -4.70
CA LEU A 49 -3.24 4.92 -5.11
C LEU A 49 -3.42 5.93 -6.23
N VAL A 50 -4.17 5.58 -7.28
CA VAL A 50 -4.47 6.51 -8.37
C VAL A 50 -5.23 7.73 -7.84
N ALA A 51 -6.30 7.52 -7.07
CA ALA A 51 -7.15 8.59 -6.56
C ALA A 51 -6.39 9.60 -5.69
N VAL A 52 -5.42 9.16 -4.88
CA VAL A 52 -4.62 10.08 -4.05
C VAL A 52 -3.48 10.77 -4.81
N ASN A 53 -2.97 10.16 -5.89
CA ASN A 53 -1.85 10.74 -6.65
C ASN A 53 -2.30 11.58 -7.86
N VAL A 54 -3.50 11.34 -8.42
CA VAL A 54 -4.03 12.13 -9.56
C VAL A 54 -4.13 13.62 -9.23
N PRO A 55 -4.65 14.06 -8.07
CA PRO A 55 -4.67 15.48 -7.73
C PRO A 55 -3.26 16.10 -7.72
N ALA A 56 -2.28 15.40 -7.13
CA ALA A 56 -0.89 15.85 -7.09
C ALA A 56 -0.19 15.90 -8.48
N LEU A 57 -0.76 15.25 -9.49
CA LEU A 57 -0.30 15.29 -10.89
C LEU A 57 -0.97 16.42 -11.69
N LEU A 58 -2.09 16.96 -11.22
CA LEU A 58 -2.87 18.00 -11.88
C LEU A 58 -2.62 19.40 -11.30
N ASP A 59 -1.97 19.47 -10.13
CA ASP A 59 -1.41 20.69 -9.51
C ASP A 59 -0.01 21.02 -10.06
#